data_AF-A0A9D9R483-F1
#
_entry.id   AF-A0A9D9R483-F1
#
_cell.length_a   1.000
_cell.length_b   1.000
_cell.length_c   1.000
_cell.angle_alpha   90.00
_cell.angle_beta   90.00
_cell.angle_gamma   90.00
#
_symmetry.space_group_name_H-M   'P 1'
#
loop_
_entity.id
_entity.type
_entity.pdbx_description
1 polymer ?
#
loop_
_entity_poly.entity_id
_entity_poly.type
_entity_poly.pdbx_seq_one_letter_code
_entity_poly.pdbx_strand_id
1 'polypeptide(L)'
;LKLEEISPDIINRVPIRNDHNDLYFPDDQFQAMPKAGYTKMFENLLDHPNIQVRLETAFEKSMEADYMHVFNSMPIDEYYDYSLGPLPYRSLKFHHVDLPIPRIFPVCQVNFTNDGPYTRVVEWKNIPNSPQNEQFTSITYEEPCSYTENNNERFYPVKDASGKNRALFLQYKQIENPKTTFIGRLGQYVYLDMHQVVSSSMAIAEKFIKENTF
;
A
#
# COMPACT_ATOMS: atom_id res chain seq x y z
N LEU A 1 6.91 -5.08 -17.84
CA LEU A 1 8.39 -5.06 -17.75
C LEU A 1 8.87 -6.49 -17.67
N LYS A 2 9.87 -6.84 -18.47
CA LYS A 2 10.60 -8.10 -18.31
C LYS A 2 11.44 -8.06 -17.04
N LEU A 3 11.92 -9.21 -16.58
CA LEU A 3 12.66 -9.31 -15.32
C LEU A 3 13.91 -8.41 -15.31
N GLU A 4 14.61 -8.35 -16.44
CA GLU A 4 15.81 -7.54 -16.66
C GLU A 4 15.56 -6.02 -16.63
N GLU A 5 14.29 -5.59 -16.76
CA GLU A 5 13.91 -4.18 -16.74
C GLU A 5 13.50 -3.71 -15.33
N ILE A 6 13.45 -4.62 -14.36
CA ILE A 6 13.05 -4.37 -12.97
C ILE A 6 14.30 -4.32 -12.08
N SER A 7 14.30 -3.43 -11.09
CA SER A 7 15.39 -3.36 -10.13
C SER A 7 15.58 -4.68 -9.37
N PRO A 8 16.83 -5.21 -9.26
CA PRO A 8 17.12 -6.45 -8.53
C PRO A 8 16.64 -6.47 -7.08
N ASP A 9 16.56 -5.30 -6.44
CA ASP A 9 16.04 -5.14 -5.07
C ASP A 9 14.61 -5.67 -4.91
N ILE A 10 13.81 -5.75 -5.99
CA ILE A 10 12.47 -6.33 -5.95
C ILE A 10 12.54 -7.86 -5.77
N ILE A 11 13.51 -8.51 -6.40
CA ILE A 11 13.68 -9.97 -6.35
C ILE A 11 14.25 -10.39 -5.00
N ASN A 12 15.16 -9.59 -4.45
CA ASN A 12 15.85 -9.86 -3.18
C ASN A 12 14.96 -9.75 -1.93
N ARG A 13 13.66 -9.47 -2.07
CA ARG A 13 12.72 -9.31 -0.93
C ARG A 13 12.34 -10.61 -0.25
N VAL A 14 12.43 -11.74 -0.96
CA VAL A 14 12.23 -13.07 -0.39
C VAL A 14 13.59 -13.78 -0.41
N PRO A 15 14.36 -13.73 0.68
CA PRO A 15 15.72 -14.27 0.71
C PRO A 15 15.70 -15.79 0.64
N ILE A 16 16.74 -16.38 0.04
CA ILE A 16 17.01 -17.82 0.14
C ILE A 16 17.49 -18.10 1.56
N ARG A 17 16.85 -19.08 2.22
CA ARG A 17 17.19 -19.51 3.58
C ARG A 17 17.75 -20.93 3.58
N ASN A 18 18.69 -21.17 4.49
CA ASN A 18 19.32 -22.47 4.71
C ASN A 18 18.86 -23.10 6.05
N ASP A 19 17.66 -22.74 6.52
CA ASP A 19 17.04 -23.28 7.72
C ASP A 19 15.68 -23.90 7.40
N HIS A 20 15.00 -24.43 8.43
CA HIS A 20 13.66 -25.04 8.30
C HIS A 20 12.54 -24.07 8.76
N ASN A 21 12.82 -22.77 8.83
CA ASN A 21 11.82 -21.79 9.21
C ASN A 21 10.93 -21.48 8.01
N ASP A 22 9.64 -21.81 8.13
CA ASP A 22 8.63 -21.65 7.08
C ASP A 22 7.80 -20.35 7.21
N LEU A 23 8.11 -19.50 8.21
CA LEU A 23 7.48 -18.19 8.35
C LEU A 23 7.85 -17.28 7.19
N TYR A 24 6.85 -16.53 6.69
CA TYR A 24 7.05 -15.57 5.61
C TYR A 24 7.81 -14.32 6.07
N PHE A 25 7.68 -13.93 7.35
CA PHE A 25 8.42 -12.84 7.98
C PHE A 25 9.24 -13.38 9.17
N PRO A 26 10.28 -14.19 8.91
CA PRO A 26 10.98 -14.95 9.95
C PRO A 26 11.76 -14.06 10.93
N ASP A 27 12.13 -12.85 10.52
CA ASP A 27 12.96 -11.94 11.31
C ASP A 27 12.13 -10.87 12.05
N ASP A 28 10.81 -10.84 11.83
CA ASP A 28 9.90 -9.91 12.51
C ASP A 28 9.55 -10.40 13.91
N GLN A 29 9.93 -9.62 14.92
CA GLN A 29 9.65 -9.92 16.33
C GLN A 29 8.14 -9.93 16.66
N PHE A 30 7.36 -9.08 15.99
CA PHE A 30 5.92 -8.91 16.26
C PHE A 30 5.11 -9.18 14.99
N GLN A 31 4.34 -10.26 15.00
CA GLN A 31 3.44 -10.65 13.92
C GLN A 31 2.06 -10.90 14.50
N ALA A 32 1.11 -10.01 14.23
CA ALA A 32 -0.24 -10.09 14.76
C ALA A 32 -1.25 -9.44 13.82
N MET A 33 -2.49 -9.91 13.89
CA MET A 33 -3.63 -9.29 13.21
C MET A 33 -4.49 -8.53 14.23
N PRO A 34 -5.05 -7.36 13.88
CA PRO A 34 -5.98 -6.66 14.76
C PRO A 34 -7.19 -7.54 15.12
N LYS A 35 -7.47 -7.67 16.41
CA LYS A 35 -8.53 -8.56 16.93
C LYS A 35 -9.91 -8.30 16.31
N ALA A 36 -10.22 -7.03 16.03
CA ALA A 36 -11.48 -6.61 15.44
C ALA A 36 -11.33 -6.11 13.98
N GLY A 37 -10.23 -6.50 13.31
CA GLY A 37 -9.92 -6.06 11.95
C GLY A 37 -9.35 -4.63 11.88
N TYR A 38 -8.84 -4.28 10.69
CA TYR A 38 -8.21 -2.98 10.45
C TYR A 38 -9.20 -1.81 10.52
N THR A 39 -10.43 -1.98 10.04
CA THR A 39 -11.46 -0.93 10.11
C THR A 39 -11.68 -0.47 11.54
N LYS A 40 -11.87 -1.39 12.49
CA LYS A 40 -12.09 -1.02 13.89
C LYS A 40 -10.86 -0.34 14.52
N MET A 41 -9.66 -0.77 14.12
CA MET A 41 -8.43 -0.11 14.54
C MET A 41 -8.37 1.35 14.07
N PHE A 42 -8.72 1.63 12.81
CA PHE A 42 -8.74 2.98 12.25
C PHE A 42 -9.87 3.85 12.82
N GLU A 43 -11.06 3.28 13.05
CA GLU A 43 -12.14 3.99 13.76
C GLU A 43 -11.66 4.50 15.11
N ASN A 44 -11.02 3.64 15.91
CA ASN A 44 -10.51 4.04 17.22
C ASN A 44 -9.35 5.04 17.11
N LEU A 45 -8.52 4.94 16.07
CA LEU A 45 -7.40 5.88 15.84
C LEU A 45 -7.90 7.29 15.50
N LEU A 46 -9.04 7.39 14.81
CA LEU A 46 -9.63 8.64 14.33
C LEU A 46 -10.71 9.20 15.27
N ASP A 47 -11.09 8.46 16.32
CA ASP A 47 -12.07 8.87 17.32
C ASP A 47 -11.47 9.87 18.32
N HIS A 48 -11.32 11.11 17.87
CA HIS A 48 -10.82 12.22 18.69
C HIS A 48 -11.59 13.51 18.34
N PRO A 49 -11.97 14.35 19.32
CA PRO A 49 -12.79 15.55 19.06
C PRO A 49 -12.16 16.58 18.11
N ASN A 50 -10.83 16.56 17.96
CA ASN A 50 -10.10 17.42 17.02
C ASN A 50 -9.90 16.82 15.62
N ILE A 51 -10.41 15.61 15.36
CA ILE A 51 -10.29 14.93 14.07
C ILE A 51 -11.68 14.93 13.42
N GLN A 52 -11.78 15.56 12.25
CA GLN A 52 -12.96 15.46 11.39
C GLN A 52 -12.63 14.56 10.19
N VAL A 53 -13.42 13.51 9.99
CA VAL A 53 -13.30 12.61 8.83
C VAL A 53 -14.41 12.94 7.84
N ARG A 54 -14.03 13.09 6.56
CA ARG A 54 -14.96 13.23 5.43
C ARG A 54 -14.65 12.12 4.43
N LEU A 55 -15.63 11.27 4.15
CA LEU A 55 -15.54 10.22 3.14
C LEU A 55 -16.15 10.71 1.82
N GLU A 56 -15.93 9.96 0.75
CA GLU A 56 -16.46 10.28 -0.59
C GLU A 56 -16.14 11.71 -1.06
N THR A 57 -15.03 12.26 -0.54
CA THR A 57 -14.60 13.64 -0.78
C THR A 57 -13.24 13.61 -1.46
N ALA A 58 -13.22 13.92 -2.75
CA ALA A 58 -11.96 14.07 -3.48
C ALA A 58 -11.19 15.30 -2.95
N PHE A 59 -9.87 15.19 -2.89
CA PHE A 59 -9.03 16.34 -2.53
C PHE A 59 -8.91 17.28 -3.73
N GLU A 60 -9.24 18.55 -3.54
CA GLU A 60 -8.98 19.61 -4.51
C GLU A 60 -7.91 20.55 -3.97
N LYS A 61 -6.96 21.00 -4.80
CA LYS A 61 -5.89 21.91 -4.37
C LYS A 61 -6.39 23.20 -3.73
N SER A 62 -7.56 23.67 -4.14
CA SER A 62 -8.22 24.84 -3.54
C SER A 62 -8.45 24.68 -2.03
N MET A 63 -8.69 23.45 -1.57
CA MET A 63 -8.89 23.14 -0.15
C MET A 63 -7.68 23.46 0.70
N GLU A 64 -6.46 23.51 0.13
CA GLU A 64 -5.26 23.86 0.88
C GLU A 64 -5.38 25.24 1.51
N ALA A 65 -6.14 26.18 0.92
CA ALA A 65 -6.34 27.53 1.45
C ALA A 65 -6.93 27.53 2.87
N ASP A 66 -7.77 26.53 3.21
CA ASP A 66 -8.51 26.46 4.47
C ASP A 66 -7.69 25.89 5.63
N TYR A 67 -6.50 25.35 5.37
CA TYR A 67 -5.65 24.71 6.38
C TYR A 67 -4.33 25.47 6.57
N MET A 68 -3.71 25.35 7.75
CA MET A 68 -2.36 25.87 7.99
C MET A 68 -1.32 25.08 7.20
N HIS A 69 -1.49 23.75 7.15
CA HIS A 69 -0.59 22.81 6.49
C HIS A 69 -1.36 21.57 6.03
N VAL A 70 -0.88 20.91 4.98
CA VAL A 70 -1.49 19.70 4.41
C VAL A 70 -0.48 18.55 4.36
N PHE A 71 -0.84 17.42 4.96
CA PHE A 71 -0.13 16.16 4.74
C PHE A 71 -0.85 15.37 3.65
N ASN A 72 -0.23 15.26 2.47
CA ASN A 72 -0.88 14.69 1.30
C ASN A 72 -0.31 13.30 0.97
N SER A 73 -1.17 12.29 0.96
CA SER A 73 -0.81 10.90 0.63
C SER A 73 -1.20 10.46 -0.79
N MET A 74 -1.75 11.37 -1.61
CA MET A 74 -2.10 11.09 -3.00
C MET A 74 -0.85 10.92 -3.88
N PRO A 75 -0.95 10.32 -5.08
CA PRO A 75 0.15 10.28 -6.04
C PRO A 75 0.66 11.70 -6.35
N ILE A 76 1.95 11.94 -6.16
CA ILE A 76 2.53 13.29 -6.34
C ILE A 76 2.44 13.79 -7.78
N ASP A 77 2.50 12.90 -8.76
CA ASP A 77 2.30 13.22 -10.17
C ASP A 77 0.88 13.68 -10.46
N GLU A 78 -0.13 13.00 -9.88
CA GLU A 78 -1.53 13.42 -9.95
C GLU A 78 -1.76 14.75 -9.24
N TYR A 79 -1.13 14.93 -8.06
CA TYR A 79 -1.16 16.22 -7.38
C TYR A 79 -0.65 17.32 -8.30
N TYR A 80 0.44 17.14 -9.06
CA TYR A 80 0.95 18.17 -9.96
C TYR A 80 0.36 18.13 -11.38
N ASP A 81 -0.87 17.63 -11.53
CA ASP A 81 -1.61 17.54 -12.81
C ASP A 81 -0.79 16.89 -13.94
N TYR A 82 0.07 15.93 -13.58
CA TYR A 82 1.01 15.23 -14.46
C TYR A 82 1.95 16.16 -15.25
N SER A 83 2.25 17.35 -14.74
CA SER A 83 3.03 18.40 -15.43
C SER A 83 4.42 17.98 -15.90
N LEU A 84 5.05 16.98 -15.27
CA LEU A 84 6.34 16.40 -15.69
C LEU A 84 6.19 15.01 -16.32
N GLY A 85 4.95 14.53 -16.48
CA GLY A 85 4.59 13.19 -16.96
C GLY A 85 4.16 12.24 -15.83
N PRO A 86 3.44 11.15 -16.16
CA PRO A 86 2.90 10.22 -15.17
C PRO A 86 3.99 9.34 -14.56
N LEU A 87 3.87 9.06 -13.27
CA LEU A 87 4.65 8.02 -12.59
C LEU A 87 3.97 6.67 -12.78
N PRO A 88 4.68 5.63 -13.25
CA PRO A 88 4.07 4.32 -13.48
C PRO A 88 3.85 3.57 -12.16
N TYR A 89 2.70 2.89 -12.06
CA TYR A 89 2.34 2.01 -10.95
C TYR A 89 1.82 0.67 -11.47
N ARG A 90 2.06 -0.39 -10.70
CA ARG A 90 1.31 -1.64 -10.84
C ARG A 90 0.03 -1.58 -10.02
N SER A 91 -0.96 -2.34 -10.47
CA SER A 91 -2.24 -2.53 -9.81
C SER A 91 -2.60 -4.01 -9.73
N LEU A 92 -3.71 -4.30 -9.07
CA LEU A 92 -4.25 -5.63 -8.88
C LEU A 92 -5.76 -5.58 -9.11
N LYS A 93 -6.27 -6.51 -9.92
CA LYS A 93 -7.71 -6.81 -9.95
C LYS A 93 -7.99 -7.95 -8.99
N PHE A 94 -9.00 -7.76 -8.15
CA PHE A 94 -9.41 -8.75 -7.16
C PHE A 94 -10.64 -9.50 -7.63
N HIS A 95 -10.55 -10.83 -7.65
CA HIS A 95 -11.66 -11.70 -8.03
C HIS A 95 -12.11 -12.49 -6.80
N HIS A 96 -13.23 -12.05 -6.22
CA HIS A 96 -13.80 -12.66 -5.01
C HIS A 96 -14.72 -13.82 -5.36
N VAL A 97 -14.56 -14.94 -4.65
CA VAL A 97 -15.38 -16.13 -4.83
C VAL A 97 -15.75 -16.71 -3.47
N ASP A 98 -17.04 -16.95 -3.27
CA ASP A 98 -17.53 -17.77 -2.17
C ASP A 98 -17.75 -19.20 -2.65
N LEU A 99 -17.21 -20.15 -1.91
CA LEU A 99 -17.29 -21.57 -2.23
C LEU A 99 -18.03 -22.31 -1.12
N PRO A 100 -18.99 -23.20 -1.45
CA PRO A 100 -19.84 -23.90 -0.49
C PRO A 100 -19.11 -25.06 0.19
N ILE A 101 -17.89 -24.79 0.67
CA ILE A 101 -17.04 -25.70 1.42
C ILE A 101 -16.37 -24.91 2.56
N PRO A 102 -16.16 -25.53 3.74
CA PRO A 102 -15.63 -24.82 4.89
C PRO A 102 -14.17 -24.37 4.75
N ARG A 103 -13.33 -25.07 3.98
CA ARG A 103 -11.93 -24.69 3.80
C ARG A 103 -11.32 -25.36 2.58
N ILE A 104 -10.39 -24.69 1.91
CA ILE A 104 -9.63 -25.25 0.78
C ILE A 104 -8.17 -25.47 1.13
N PHE A 105 -7.52 -24.44 1.70
CA PHE A 105 -6.09 -24.42 1.91
C PHE A 105 -5.76 -24.51 3.40
N PRO A 106 -4.64 -25.15 3.78
CA PRO A 106 -4.15 -25.15 5.16
C PRO A 106 -3.47 -23.83 5.56
N VAL A 107 -3.30 -22.90 4.61
CA VAL A 107 -2.56 -21.64 4.76
C VAL A 107 -3.41 -20.46 4.27
N CYS A 108 -3.07 -19.25 4.71
CA CYS A 108 -3.75 -18.03 4.29
C CYS A 108 -3.62 -17.74 2.79
N GLN A 109 -2.42 -17.93 2.24
CA GLN A 109 -2.11 -17.55 0.86
C GLN A 109 -1.38 -18.68 0.15
N VAL A 110 -1.73 -18.91 -1.11
CA VAL A 110 -1.01 -19.80 -2.02
C VAL A 110 -0.60 -19.00 -3.25
N ASN A 111 0.69 -19.04 -3.60
CA ASN A 111 1.22 -18.38 -4.81
C ASN A 111 1.16 -19.34 -6.01
N PHE A 112 0.88 -18.79 -7.18
CA PHE A 112 0.94 -19.51 -8.45
C PHE A 112 2.19 -19.10 -9.22
N THR A 113 2.96 -20.09 -9.66
CA THR A 113 4.20 -19.90 -10.44
C THR A 113 4.08 -20.50 -11.85
N ASN A 114 2.85 -20.62 -12.34
CA ASN A 114 2.53 -21.12 -13.67
C ASN A 114 2.17 -19.94 -14.61
N ASP A 115 1.84 -20.25 -15.86
CA ASP A 115 1.47 -19.25 -16.87
C ASP A 115 0.02 -18.74 -16.75
N GLY A 116 -0.63 -19.00 -15.62
CA GLY A 116 -2.00 -18.55 -15.36
C GLY A 116 -2.07 -17.03 -15.13
N PRO A 117 -3.27 -16.43 -15.22
CA PRO A 117 -3.45 -14.99 -15.06
C PRO A 117 -3.28 -14.51 -13.61
N TYR A 118 -3.39 -15.41 -12.63
CA TYR A 118 -3.37 -15.07 -11.22
C TYR A 118 -2.01 -15.30 -10.59
N THR A 119 -1.57 -14.39 -9.72
CA THR A 119 -0.30 -14.54 -8.98
C THR A 119 -0.47 -15.31 -7.68
N ARG A 120 -1.65 -15.24 -7.07
CA ARG A 120 -1.98 -15.91 -5.80
C ARG A 120 -3.46 -15.96 -5.54
N VAL A 121 -3.82 -16.79 -4.58
CA VAL A 121 -5.13 -16.83 -3.93
C VAL A 121 -4.97 -16.64 -2.42
N VAL A 122 -5.87 -15.86 -1.82
CA VAL A 122 -5.98 -15.69 -0.36
C VAL A 122 -7.29 -16.30 0.12
N GLU A 123 -7.23 -17.15 1.13
CA GLU A 123 -8.40 -17.66 1.85
C GLU A 123 -8.55 -16.93 3.18
N TRP A 124 -9.49 -15.98 3.23
CA TRP A 124 -9.60 -15.00 4.32
C TRP A 124 -9.82 -15.63 5.69
N LYS A 125 -10.47 -16.79 5.73
CA LYS A 125 -10.75 -17.54 6.97
C LYS A 125 -9.51 -18.03 7.70
N ASN A 126 -8.39 -18.19 6.99
CA ASN A 126 -7.12 -18.62 7.55
C ASN A 126 -6.33 -17.44 8.16
N ILE A 127 -6.79 -16.19 8.00
CA ILE A 127 -6.22 -15.04 8.71
C ILE A 127 -6.66 -15.07 10.18
N PRO A 128 -5.76 -14.86 11.15
CA PRO A 128 -6.12 -14.78 12.56
C PRO A 128 -7.22 -13.73 12.82
N ASN A 129 -8.20 -14.09 13.65
CA ASN A 129 -9.39 -13.30 13.99
C ASN A 129 -10.42 -13.12 12.85
N SER A 130 -10.24 -13.76 11.69
CA SER A 130 -11.28 -13.77 10.67
C SER A 130 -12.51 -14.56 11.11
N PRO A 131 -13.72 -14.12 10.71
CA PRO A 131 -14.95 -14.89 10.93
C PRO A 131 -14.85 -16.31 10.40
N GLN A 132 -15.29 -17.27 11.21
CA GLN A 132 -15.34 -18.68 10.83
C GLN A 132 -16.75 -19.01 10.34
N ASN A 133 -16.83 -19.88 9.34
CA ASN A 133 -18.08 -20.37 8.77
C ASN A 133 -17.90 -21.83 8.35
N GLU A 134 -18.83 -22.71 8.75
CA GLU A 134 -18.75 -24.14 8.47
C GLU A 134 -19.35 -24.54 7.12
N GLN A 135 -20.12 -23.65 6.48
CA GLN A 135 -20.86 -23.92 5.25
C GLN A 135 -20.14 -23.43 3.99
N PHE A 136 -19.40 -22.33 4.09
CA PHE A 136 -18.70 -21.75 2.94
C PHE A 136 -17.40 -21.07 3.35
N THR A 137 -16.51 -20.85 2.40
CA THR A 137 -15.28 -20.07 2.55
C THR A 137 -15.19 -19.02 1.45
N SER A 138 -14.58 -17.87 1.77
CA SER A 138 -14.36 -16.78 0.84
C SER A 138 -12.90 -16.73 0.45
N ILE A 139 -12.64 -16.69 -0.86
CA ILE A 139 -11.30 -16.56 -1.41
C ILE A 139 -11.20 -15.36 -2.35
N THR A 140 -10.00 -14.82 -2.49
CA THR A 140 -9.68 -13.78 -3.48
C THR A 140 -8.52 -14.21 -4.34
N TYR A 141 -8.70 -14.21 -5.65
CA TYR A 141 -7.60 -14.30 -6.60
C TYR A 141 -7.09 -12.90 -6.95
N GLU A 142 -5.77 -12.78 -7.08
CA GLU A 142 -5.12 -11.55 -7.50
C GLU A 142 -4.60 -11.66 -8.94
N GLU A 143 -5.05 -10.75 -9.81
CA GLU A 143 -4.57 -10.60 -11.18
C GLU A 143 -3.75 -9.30 -11.31
N PRO A 144 -2.46 -9.37 -11.67
CA PRO A 144 -1.62 -8.19 -11.84
C PRO A 144 -1.99 -7.42 -13.10
N CYS A 145 -2.05 -6.10 -13.01
CA CYS A 145 -2.28 -5.22 -14.16
C CYS A 145 -1.52 -3.89 -14.02
N SER A 146 -1.58 -3.07 -15.06
CA SER A 146 -1.25 -1.64 -14.98
C SER A 146 -2.36 -0.90 -14.23
N TYR A 147 -2.01 0.15 -13.49
CA TYR A 147 -3.00 1.02 -12.85
C TYR A 147 -4.02 1.60 -13.83
N THR A 148 -3.60 1.90 -15.07
CA THR A 148 -4.49 2.40 -16.14
C THR A 148 -5.55 1.38 -16.57
N GLU A 149 -5.32 0.09 -16.33
CA GLU A 149 -6.26 -1.00 -16.65
C GLU A 149 -7.22 -1.31 -15.50
N ASN A 150 -7.06 -0.64 -14.36
CA ASN A 150 -7.87 -0.79 -13.15
C ASN A 150 -8.29 0.58 -12.61
N ASN A 151 -8.97 1.39 -13.44
CA ASN A 151 -9.54 2.68 -13.05
C ASN A 151 -8.55 3.64 -12.35
N ASN A 152 -7.28 3.58 -12.74
CA ASN A 152 -6.17 4.33 -12.14
C ASN A 152 -5.89 4.01 -10.65
N GLU A 153 -6.34 2.86 -10.14
CA GLU A 153 -5.98 2.39 -8.80
C GLU A 153 -4.50 2.00 -8.74
N ARG A 154 -3.75 2.67 -7.85
CA ARG A 154 -2.29 2.52 -7.75
C ARG A 154 -1.93 1.73 -6.50
N PHE A 155 -1.28 0.59 -6.68
CA PHE A 155 -0.88 -0.27 -5.55
C PHE A 155 0.62 -0.23 -5.29
N TYR A 156 1.44 -0.37 -6.34
CA TYR A 156 2.90 -0.49 -6.19
C TYR A 156 3.65 0.44 -7.15
N PRO A 157 4.55 1.32 -6.66
CA PRO A 157 5.39 2.11 -7.55
C PRO A 157 6.32 1.18 -8.36
N VAL A 158 6.50 1.49 -9.64
CA VAL A 158 7.37 0.69 -10.52
C VAL A 158 8.82 1.14 -10.36
N LYS A 159 9.64 0.27 -9.76
CA LYS A 159 11.09 0.47 -9.65
C LYS A 159 11.81 -0.13 -10.86
N ASP A 160 12.04 0.69 -11.86
CA ASP A 160 12.73 0.31 -13.09
C ASP A 160 14.25 0.23 -12.88
N ALA A 161 14.91 -0.68 -13.60
CA ALA A 161 16.37 -0.84 -13.52
C ALA A 161 17.13 0.40 -14.02
N SER A 162 16.54 1.19 -14.92
CA SER A 162 17.19 2.40 -15.49
C SER A 162 17.20 3.59 -14.53
N GLY A 163 16.41 3.55 -13.45
CA GLY A 163 16.25 4.66 -12.51
C GLY A 163 15.42 5.84 -13.04
N LYS A 164 14.81 5.72 -14.22
CA LYS A 164 14.04 6.79 -14.88
C LYS A 164 12.85 7.23 -14.04
N ASN A 165 12.11 6.30 -13.46
CA ASN A 165 10.93 6.65 -12.67
C ASN A 165 11.33 7.34 -11.37
N ARG A 166 12.45 6.90 -10.76
CA ARG A 166 13.01 7.54 -9.58
C ARG A 166 13.48 8.97 -9.88
N ALA A 167 14.12 9.19 -11.04
CA ALA A 167 14.54 10.51 -11.48
C ALA A 167 13.34 11.44 -11.71
N LEU A 168 12.28 10.97 -12.35
CA LEU A 168 11.03 11.74 -12.53
C LEU A 168 10.39 12.11 -11.18
N PHE A 169 10.30 11.17 -10.25
CA PHE A 169 9.79 11.45 -8.90
C PHE A 169 10.65 12.50 -8.18
N LEU A 170 11.98 12.48 -8.34
CA LEU A 170 12.85 13.51 -7.75
C LEU A 170 12.58 14.90 -8.32
N GLN A 171 12.23 15.02 -9.60
CA GLN A 171 11.86 16.30 -10.20
C GLN A 171 10.56 16.83 -9.57
N TYR A 172 9.53 15.99 -9.43
CA TYR A 172 8.31 16.37 -8.71
C TYR A 172 8.58 16.78 -7.26
N LYS A 173 9.43 16.03 -6.56
CA LYS A 173 9.80 16.32 -5.16
C LYS A 173 10.54 17.66 -5.00
N GLN A 174 11.19 18.16 -6.05
CA GLN A 174 11.89 19.44 -6.03
C GLN A 174 10.97 20.65 -6.24
N ILE A 175 9.71 20.44 -6.65
CA ILE A 175 8.74 21.54 -6.75
C ILE A 175 8.45 22.04 -5.34
N GLU A 176 8.81 23.29 -5.07
CA GLU A 176 8.60 23.91 -3.76
C GLU A 176 7.12 24.05 -3.46
N ASN A 177 6.70 23.47 -2.32
CA ASN A 177 5.39 23.68 -1.75
C ASN A 177 5.50 23.74 -0.23
N PRO A 178 5.69 24.92 0.37
CA PRO A 178 5.89 25.04 1.82
C PRO A 178 4.65 24.66 2.64
N LYS A 179 3.47 24.62 2.02
CA LYS A 179 2.19 24.33 2.68
C LYS A 179 1.83 22.85 2.69
N THR A 180 2.50 22.04 1.87
CA THR A 180 2.14 20.64 1.67
C THR A 180 3.35 19.73 1.86
N THR A 181 3.19 18.67 2.66
CA THR A 181 4.17 17.61 2.82
C THR A 181 3.63 16.30 2.27
N PHE A 182 4.33 15.73 1.27
CA PHE A 182 3.95 14.43 0.71
C PHE A 182 4.37 13.28 1.63
N ILE A 183 3.40 12.42 1.93
CA ILE A 183 3.55 11.28 2.85
C ILE A 183 3.07 9.97 2.21
N GLY A 184 3.40 8.85 2.85
CA GLY A 184 2.90 7.54 2.46
C GLY A 184 3.40 7.04 1.10
N ARG A 185 2.88 5.88 0.70
CA ARG A 185 3.34 5.12 -0.47
C ARG A 185 3.28 5.92 -1.77
N LEU A 186 2.15 6.58 -2.03
CA LEU A 186 1.88 7.24 -3.31
C LEU A 186 2.51 8.64 -3.35
N GLY A 187 2.36 9.42 -2.29
CA GLY A 187 2.98 10.76 -2.19
C GLY A 187 4.51 10.72 -2.24
N GLN A 188 5.13 9.66 -1.71
CA GLN A 188 6.58 9.51 -1.69
C GLN A 188 7.12 8.53 -2.75
N TYR A 189 6.25 8.00 -3.63
CA TYR A 189 6.60 7.04 -4.68
C TYR A 189 7.55 5.91 -4.22
N VAL A 190 7.19 5.25 -3.12
CA VAL A 190 8.05 4.26 -2.45
C VAL A 190 7.25 3.07 -1.98
N TYR A 191 7.77 1.86 -2.17
CA TYR A 191 7.17 0.66 -1.61
C TYR A 191 7.40 0.66 -0.09
N LEU A 192 6.32 0.74 0.68
CA LEU A 192 6.36 0.67 2.15
C LEU A 192 5.39 -0.40 2.67
N ASP A 193 5.85 -1.20 3.63
CA ASP A 193 4.99 -2.04 4.47
C ASP A 193 4.33 -1.19 5.57
N MET A 194 3.27 -1.70 6.20
CA MET A 194 2.44 -0.92 7.14
C MET A 194 3.25 -0.31 8.29
N HIS A 195 4.15 -1.08 8.91
CA HIS A 195 4.98 -0.58 10.02
C HIS A 195 5.95 0.54 9.57
N GLN A 196 6.44 0.47 8.32
CA GLN A 196 7.31 1.49 7.76
C GLN A 196 6.55 2.79 7.49
N VAL A 197 5.30 2.70 7.01
CA VAL A 197 4.42 3.87 6.86
C VAL A 197 4.16 4.52 8.20
N VAL A 198 3.79 3.75 9.23
CA VAL A 198 3.54 4.27 10.58
C VAL A 198 4.79 4.97 11.13
N SER A 199 5.96 4.32 11.06
CA SER A 199 7.23 4.89 11.52
C SER A 199 7.58 6.19 10.79
N SER A 200 7.45 6.21 9.46
CA SER A 200 7.70 7.40 8.64
C SER A 200 6.73 8.54 8.99
N SER A 201 5.43 8.26 9.13
CA SER A 201 4.42 9.26 9.49
C SER A 201 4.66 9.85 10.88
N MET A 202 5.04 9.04 11.87
CA MET A 202 5.39 9.52 13.21
C MET A 202 6.59 10.47 13.16
N ALA A 203 7.65 10.09 12.46
CA ALA A 203 8.85 10.93 12.32
C ALA A 203 8.54 12.27 11.62
N ILE A 204 7.69 12.25 10.58
CA ILE A 204 7.23 13.45 9.88
C ILE A 204 6.42 14.36 10.79
N ALA A 205 5.48 13.80 11.56
CA ALA A 205 4.66 14.56 12.50
C ALA A 205 5.52 15.19 13.61
N GLU A 206 6.44 14.43 14.22
CA GLU A 206 7.36 14.94 15.23
C GLU A 206 8.23 16.08 14.70
N LYS A 207 8.76 15.94 13.48
CA LYS A 207 9.53 16.99 12.83
C LYS A 207 8.68 18.24 12.62
N PHE A 208 7.47 18.08 12.10
CA PHE A 208 6.55 19.19 11.86
C PHE A 208 6.22 19.95 13.15
N ILE A 209 5.93 19.25 14.25
CA ILE A 209 5.65 19.86 15.56
C ILE A 209 6.88 20.61 16.11
N LYS A 210 8.10 20.12 15.90
CA LYS A 210 9.32 20.81 16.36
C LYS A 210 9.60 22.08 15.56
N GLU A 211 9.29 22.07 14.27
CA GLU A 211 9.54 23.19 13.35
C GLU A 211 8.44 24.25 13.39
N ASN A 212 7.25 23.93 13.90
CA ASN A 212 6.10 24.83 13.94
C ASN A 212 5.63 25.01 15.38
N THR A 213 5.66 26.25 15.86
CA THR A 213 5.08 26.61 17.16
C THR A 213 3.60 26.94 16.95
N PHE A 214 2.71 26.22 17.63
CA PHE A 214 1.25 26.45 17.60
C PHE A 214 0.81 27.36 18.74
#